data_AF-A0A6G7ZII2-F1
#
_entry.id   AF-A0A6G7ZII2-F1
#
_cell.length_a   1.000
_cell.length_b   1.000
_cell.length_c   1.000
_cell.angle_alpha   90.00
_cell.angle_beta   90.00
_cell.angle_gamma   90.00
#
_symmetry.space_group_name_H-M   'P 1'
#
loop_
_entity.id
_entity.type
_entity.pdbx_description
1 polymer ?
#
loop_
_entity_poly.entity_id
_entity_poly.type
_entity_poly.pdbx_seq_one_letter_code
_entity_poly.pdbx_strand_id
1 'polypeptide(L)'
;MGTIAAGFLFVIMNYFVCALVSPDFESGETLDMREFHEREGPTYITATLALIVTAVIGNYLAGAELGVDNWSDENTLVVATIILPVLALTVKRGWVQVAAPAMLLATTIAYDFIYYARLAP
;
A
#
# COMPACT_ATOMS: atom_id res chain seq x y z
N MET A 1 -11.02 20.47 -7.32
CA MET A 1 -10.11 20.06 -8.42
C MET A 1 -8.85 19.36 -7.90
N GLY A 2 -8.19 19.86 -6.84
CA GLY A 2 -6.97 19.24 -6.29
C GLY A 2 -7.10 17.77 -5.87
N THR A 3 -8.21 17.41 -5.20
CA THR A 3 -8.51 16.03 -4.77
C THR A 3 -8.67 15.07 -5.94
N ILE A 4 -9.29 15.52 -7.04
CA ILE A 4 -9.47 14.72 -8.26
C ILE A 4 -8.11 14.46 -8.93
N ALA A 5 -7.27 15.50 -9.06
CA ALA A 5 -5.93 15.37 -9.61
C ALA A 5 -5.03 14.46 -8.76
N ALA A 6 -5.13 14.55 -7.43
CA ALA A 6 -4.44 13.65 -6.50
C ALA A 6 -4.90 12.20 -6.67
N GLY A 7 -6.20 11.96 -6.87
CA GLY A 7 -6.74 10.63 -7.18
C GLY A 7 -6.18 10.03 -8.47
N PHE A 8 -6.09 10.81 -9.55
CA PHE A 8 -5.48 10.35 -10.80
C PHE A 8 -3.99 10.03 -10.64
N LEU A 9 -3.23 10.89 -9.94
CA LEU A 9 -1.82 10.64 -9.65
C LEU A 9 -1.64 9.34 -8.86
N PHE A 10 -2.49 9.11 -7.86
CA PHE A 10 -2.48 7.88 -7.08
C PHE A 10 -2.71 6.63 -7.95
N VAL A 11 -3.71 6.65 -8.84
CA VAL A 11 -3.99 5.53 -9.75
C VAL A 11 -2.82 5.27 -10.72
N ILE A 12 -2.21 6.32 -11.27
CA ILE A 12 -1.04 6.20 -12.15
C ILE A 12 0.14 5.56 -11.41
N MET A 13 0.45 6.04 -10.19
CA MET A 13 1.52 5.47 -9.37
C MET A 13 1.24 4.01 -9.01
N ASN A 14 -0.01 3.68 -8.67
CA ASN A 14 -0.43 2.32 -8.38
C ASN A 14 -0.28 1.40 -9.60
N TYR A 15 -0.62 1.87 -10.79
CA TYR A 15 -0.38 1.14 -12.04
C TYR A 15 1.11 0.81 -12.22
N PHE A 16 2.01 1.77 -12.01
CA PHE A 16 3.45 1.52 -12.12
C PHE A 16 3.94 0.50 -11.09
N VAL A 17 3.47 0.56 -9.84
CA VAL A 17 3.80 -0.45 -8.83
C VAL A 17 3.36 -1.85 -9.28
N CYS A 18 2.12 -1.98 -9.75
CA CYS A 18 1.59 -3.23 -10.27
C CYS A 18 2.40 -3.76 -11.47
N ALA A 19 2.77 -2.88 -12.40
CA ALA A 19 3.58 -3.25 -13.56
C ALA A 19 4.99 -3.71 -13.14
N LEU A 20 5.63 -3.02 -12.20
CA LEU A 20 7.00 -3.32 -11.77
C LEU A 20 7.13 -4.59 -10.92
N VAL A 21 6.08 -4.97 -10.19
CA VAL A 21 6.05 -6.22 -9.42
C VAL A 21 5.59 -7.41 -10.28
N SER A 22 5.08 -7.15 -11.48
CA SER A 22 4.63 -8.19 -12.41
C SER A 22 5.78 -8.60 -13.32
N PRO A 23 6.30 -9.83 -13.21
CA PRO A 23 7.33 -10.31 -14.12
C PRO A 23 6.78 -10.47 -15.54
N ASP A 24 7.59 -10.10 -16.53
CA ASP A 24 7.28 -10.38 -17.94
C ASP A 24 7.42 -11.88 -18.20
N PHE A 25 6.32 -12.50 -18.63
CA PHE A 25 6.31 -13.91 -19.01
C PHE A 25 6.54 -14.03 -20.52
N GLU A 26 7.71 -14.51 -20.93
CA GLU A 26 7.80 -15.20 -22.22
C GLU A 26 7.17 -16.59 -22.06
N SER A 27 6.25 -16.94 -22.97
CA SER A 27 5.35 -18.08 -22.79
C SER A 27 6.11 -19.41 -22.62
N GLY A 28 6.11 -19.94 -21.41
CA GLY A 28 6.58 -21.31 -21.10
C GLY A 28 7.71 -21.43 -20.08
N GLU A 29 8.28 -20.33 -19.61
CA GLU A 29 9.39 -20.38 -18.64
C GLU A 29 8.91 -20.48 -17.18
N THR A 30 9.54 -21.35 -16.41
CA THR A 30 9.39 -21.38 -14.94
C THR A 30 10.19 -20.24 -14.34
N LEU A 31 9.52 -19.28 -13.71
CA LEU A 31 10.15 -18.13 -13.06
C LEU A 31 10.52 -18.45 -11.61
N ASP A 32 11.80 -18.26 -11.26
CA ASP A 32 12.24 -18.21 -9.87
C ASP A 32 11.88 -16.85 -9.25
N MET A 33 10.82 -16.84 -8.44
CA MET A 33 10.34 -15.64 -7.75
C MET A 33 11.36 -15.07 -6.75
N ARG A 34 12.25 -15.90 -6.20
CA ARG A 34 13.29 -15.43 -5.29
C ARG A 34 14.36 -14.68 -6.07
N GLU A 35 14.81 -15.23 -7.20
CA GLU A 35 15.77 -14.57 -8.07
C GLU A 35 15.21 -13.23 -8.60
N PHE A 36 13.94 -13.23 -9.03
CA PHE A 36 13.25 -12.00 -9.42
C PHE A 36 13.21 -10.97 -8.27
N HIS A 37 12.87 -11.39 -7.05
CA HIS A 37 12.87 -10.52 -5.88
C HIS A 37 14.25 -9.95 -5.56
N GLU A 38 15.31 -10.76 -5.65
CA GLU A 38 16.68 -10.32 -5.39
C GLU A 38 17.19 -9.32 -6.46
N ARG A 39 16.77 -9.49 -7.72
CA ARG A 39 17.17 -8.63 -8.83
C ARG A 39 16.37 -7.33 -8.91
N GLU A 40 15.03 -7.43 -8.93
CA GLU A 40 14.13 -6.29 -9.17
C GLU A 40 13.60 -5.68 -7.87
N GLY A 41 13.87 -6.31 -6.72
CA GLY A 41 13.46 -5.87 -5.38
C GLY A 41 13.56 -4.37 -5.13
N PRO A 42 14.76 -3.78 -5.26
CA PRO A 42 14.94 -2.35 -5.03
C PRO A 42 14.03 -1.47 -5.89
N THR A 43 13.73 -1.87 -7.13
CA THR A 43 12.93 -1.10 -8.09
C THR A 43 11.47 -0.99 -7.63
N TYR A 44 10.78 -2.11 -7.45
CA TYR A 44 9.37 -2.06 -7.05
C TYR A 44 9.18 -1.68 -5.57
N ILE A 45 10.16 -1.93 -4.69
CA ILE A 45 10.13 -1.41 -3.31
C ILE A 45 10.18 0.12 -3.34
N THR A 46 11.06 0.72 -4.15
CA THR A 46 11.16 2.18 -4.28
C THR A 46 9.87 2.77 -4.86
N ALA A 47 9.30 2.14 -5.89
CA ALA A 47 8.02 2.56 -6.45
C ALA A 47 6.88 2.48 -5.41
N THR A 48 6.86 1.41 -4.60
CA THR A 48 5.90 1.24 -3.50
C THR A 48 6.05 2.34 -2.45
N LEU A 49 7.29 2.68 -2.07
CA LEU A 49 7.56 3.78 -1.13
C LEU A 49 7.09 5.13 -1.68
N ALA A 50 7.34 5.41 -2.97
CA ALA A 50 6.87 6.63 -3.62
C ALA A 50 5.33 6.72 -3.66
N LEU A 51 4.66 5.58 -3.90
CA LEU A 51 3.21 5.47 -3.82
C LEU A 51 2.71 5.77 -2.40
N ILE A 52 3.31 5.17 -1.36
CA ILE A 52 2.94 5.40 0.05
C ILE A 52 3.08 6.89 0.41
N VAL A 53 4.21 7.53 0.08
CA VAL A 53 4.43 8.95 0.37
C VAL A 53 3.36 9.81 -0.32
N THR A 54 3.07 9.53 -1.59
CA THR A 54 2.03 10.24 -2.34
C THR A 54 0.64 10.03 -1.72
N ALA A 55 0.34 8.82 -1.25
CA ALA A 55 -0.90 8.48 -0.58
C ALA A 55 -1.07 9.25 0.73
N VAL A 56 -0.02 9.32 1.56
CA VAL A 56 -0.04 10.06 2.84
C VAL A 56 -0.24 11.55 2.60
N ILE A 57 0.48 12.13 1.62
CA ILE A 57 0.30 13.54 1.26
C ILE A 57 -1.11 13.80 0.75
N GLY A 58 -1.62 12.94 -0.14
CA GLY A 58 -2.98 13.06 -0.67
C GLY A 58 -4.05 12.97 0.42
N ASN A 59 -3.89 12.02 1.34
CA ASN A 59 -4.79 11.83 2.48
C ASN A 59 -4.77 13.04 3.43
N TYR A 60 -3.59 13.57 3.77
CA TYR A 60 -3.45 14.78 4.57
C TYR A 60 -4.12 15.98 3.91
N LEU A 61 -3.87 16.21 2.62
CA LEU A 61 -4.48 17.33 1.89
C LEU A 61 -6.00 17.20 1.78
N ALA A 62 -6.54 15.98 1.70
CA ALA A 62 -7.97 15.73 1.67
C ALA A 62 -8.64 15.99 3.03
N GLY A 63 -7.96 15.68 4.14
CA GLY A 63 -8.47 15.87 5.50
C GLY A 63 -8.09 17.20 6.16
N ALA A 64 -7.25 18.03 5.52
CA ALA A 64 -6.71 19.25 6.12
C ALA A 64 -7.78 20.24 6.60
N GLU A 65 -8.93 20.29 5.95
CA GLU A 65 -10.06 21.16 6.32
C GLU A 65 -10.91 20.62 7.49
N LEU A 66 -10.75 19.34 7.84
CA LEU A 66 -11.52 18.66 8.90
C LEU A 66 -10.86 18.79 10.30
N GLY A 67 -9.65 19.34 10.37
CA GLY A 67 -8.85 19.48 11.59
C GLY A 67 -7.93 18.29 11.85
N VAL A 68 -6.79 18.56 12.53
CA VAL A 68 -5.75 17.56 12.81
C VAL A 68 -6.28 16.42 13.69
N ASP A 69 -7.16 16.72 14.64
CA ASP A 69 -7.72 15.72 15.56
C ASP A 69 -8.56 14.68 14.80
N ASN A 70 -9.51 15.12 13.97
CA ASN A 70 -10.28 14.22 13.09
C ASN A 70 -9.38 13.43 12.16
N TRP A 71 -8.42 14.09 11.50
CA TRP A 71 -7.48 13.39 10.62
C TRP A 71 -6.71 12.30 11.38
N SER A 72 -6.27 12.56 12.61
CA SER A 72 -5.55 11.59 13.43
C SER A 72 -6.42 10.41 13.86
N ASP A 73 -7.68 10.65 14.22
CA ASP A 73 -8.64 9.62 14.59
C ASP A 73 -8.95 8.67 13.42
N GLU A 74 -9.04 9.22 12.20
CA GLU A 74 -9.26 8.44 10.97
C GLU A 74 -8.02 7.63 10.57
N ASN A 75 -6.82 8.18 10.79
CA ASN A 75 -5.58 7.56 10.33
C ASN A 75 -4.87 6.67 11.36
N THR A 76 -5.30 6.64 12.62
CA THR A 76 -4.62 5.87 13.68
C THR A 76 -4.46 4.38 13.33
N LEU A 77 -5.52 3.74 12.80
CA LEU A 77 -5.44 2.34 12.39
C LEU A 77 -4.51 2.15 11.17
N VAL A 78 -4.54 3.08 10.22
CA VAL A 78 -3.69 3.05 9.02
C VAL A 78 -2.21 3.21 9.39
N VAL A 79 -1.89 4.08 10.34
CA VAL A 79 -0.51 4.23 10.84
C VAL A 79 -0.06 2.97 11.57
N ALA A 80 -0.95 2.34 12.37
CA ALA A 80 -0.63 1.11 13.08
C ALA A 80 -0.31 -0.06 12.12
N THR A 81 -0.90 -0.10 10.92
CA THR A 81 -0.65 -1.17 9.95
C THR A 81 0.66 -1.02 9.18
N ILE A 82 1.34 0.14 9.22
CA ILE A 82 2.65 0.36 8.56
C ILE A 82 3.71 -0.66 9.02
N ILE A 83 3.59 -1.17 10.25
CA ILE A 83 4.52 -2.19 10.75
C ILE A 83 4.48 -3.48 9.93
N LEU A 84 3.35 -3.81 9.32
CA LEU A 84 3.16 -5.04 8.55
C LEU A 84 4.00 -5.07 7.26
N PRO A 85 3.93 -4.09 6.34
CA PRO A 85 4.82 -4.06 5.19
C PRO A 85 6.29 -3.93 5.59
N VAL A 86 6.61 -3.20 6.68
CA VAL A 86 7.99 -3.14 7.19
C VAL A 86 8.50 -4.53 7.60
N LEU A 87 7.69 -5.31 8.31
CA LEU A 87 8.04 -6.68 8.69
C LEU A 87 8.19 -7.58 7.46
N ALA A 88 7.29 -7.48 6.48
CA ALA A 88 7.36 -8.25 5.25
C ALA A 88 8.65 -7.98 4.45
N LEU A 89 9.11 -6.73 4.43
CA LEU A 89 10.29 -6.30 3.68
C LEU A 89 11.61 -6.56 4.43
N THR A 90 11.63 -6.45 5.75
CA THR A 90 12.87 -6.54 6.55
C THR A 90 13.16 -7.95 7.07
N VAL A 91 12.12 -8.75 7.34
CA VAL A 91 12.27 -10.08 7.93
C VAL A 91 12.34 -11.14 6.84
N LYS A 92 13.53 -11.74 6.66
CA LYS A 92 13.79 -12.80 5.67
C LYS A 92 13.23 -14.18 6.04
N ARG A 93 12.15 -14.24 6.84
CA ARG A 93 11.47 -15.49 7.20
C ARG A 93 10.23 -15.65 6.33
N GLY A 94 10.15 -16.73 5.55
CA GLY A 94 9.07 -16.95 4.59
C GLY A 94 7.66 -16.87 5.20
N TRP A 95 7.46 -17.38 6.43
CA TRP A 95 6.15 -17.27 7.10
C TRP A 95 5.78 -15.83 7.43
N VAL A 96 6.74 -14.93 7.71
CA VAL A 96 6.48 -13.50 7.97
C VAL A 96 6.13 -12.79 6.67
N GLN A 97 6.83 -13.12 5.59
CA GLN A 97 6.57 -12.58 4.25
C GLN A 97 5.18 -12.96 3.71
N VAL A 98 4.55 -14.00 4.27
CA VAL A 98 3.15 -14.38 3.97
C VAL A 98 2.18 -13.82 5.00
N ALA A 99 2.47 -13.96 6.29
CA ALA A 99 1.56 -13.57 7.37
C ALA A 99 1.36 -12.04 7.43
N ALA A 100 2.42 -11.26 7.23
CA ALA A 100 2.34 -9.80 7.30
C ALA A 100 1.43 -9.18 6.22
N PRO A 101 1.57 -9.50 4.91
CA PRO A 101 0.63 -9.00 3.91
C PRO A 101 -0.79 -9.57 4.08
N ALA A 102 -0.94 -10.81 4.57
CA ALA A 102 -2.27 -11.36 4.88
C ALA A 102 -2.96 -10.59 6.02
N MET A 103 -2.23 -10.25 7.08
CA MET A 103 -2.73 -9.39 8.17
C MET A 103 -3.04 -7.98 7.68
N LEU A 104 -2.22 -7.42 6.77
CA LEU A 104 -2.45 -6.11 6.21
C LEU A 104 -3.77 -6.10 5.44
N LEU A 105 -3.96 -7.08 4.54
CA LEU A 105 -5.22 -7.27 3.80
C LEU A 105 -6.42 -7.39 4.74
N ALA A 106 -6.32 -8.24 5.76
CA ALA A 106 -7.41 -8.43 6.73
C ALA A 106 -7.75 -7.12 7.47
N THR A 107 -6.74 -6.32 7.82
CA THR A 107 -6.95 -5.04 8.52
C THR A 107 -7.55 -4.00 7.59
N THR A 108 -7.14 -3.94 6.32
CA THR A 108 -7.76 -3.06 5.31
C THR A 108 -9.23 -3.40 5.11
N ILE A 109 -9.56 -4.69 4.95
CA ILE A 109 -10.95 -5.15 4.82
C ILE A 109 -11.75 -4.78 6.07
N ALA A 110 -11.21 -5.03 7.26
CA ALA A 110 -11.88 -4.68 8.51
C ALA A 110 -12.10 -3.16 8.65
N TYR A 111 -11.11 -2.36 8.25
CA TYR A 111 -11.22 -0.90 8.23
C TYR A 111 -12.36 -0.45 7.32
N ASP A 112 -12.43 -0.97 6.10
CA ASP A 112 -13.52 -0.63 5.17
C ASP A 112 -14.89 -0.91 5.79
N PHE A 113 -15.08 -2.09 6.41
CA PHE A 113 -16.36 -2.40 7.08
C PHE A 113 -16.66 -1.47 8.25
N ILE A 114 -15.69 -1.18 9.13
CA ILE A 114 -15.89 -0.30 10.29
C ILE A 114 -16.20 1.13 9.81
N TYR A 115 -15.50 1.60 8.79
CA TYR A 115 -15.59 2.97 8.32
C TYR A 115 -16.86 3.20 7.48
N TYR A 116 -17.18 2.31 6.54
CA TYR A 116 -18.43 2.40 5.79
C TYR A 116 -19.67 2.25 6.68
N ALA A 117 -19.61 1.43 7.72
CA ALA A 117 -20.69 1.34 8.70
C ALA A 117 -20.91 2.65 9.47
N ARG A 118 -19.87 3.49 9.65
CA ARG A 118 -19.99 4.82 10.26
C ARG A 118 -20.50 5.90 9.31
N LEU A 119 -20.40 5.67 8.00
CA LEU A 119 -20.88 6.60 6.95
C LEU A 119 -22.31 6.29 6.48
N ALA A 120 -22.88 5.14 6.89
CA ALA A 120 -24.26 4.81 6.62
C ALA A 120 -25.20 5.74 7.43
N PRO A 121 -26.21 6.36 6.79
CA PRO A 121 -27.11 7.31 7.41
C PRO A 121 -28.02 6.72 8.50
#